data_AF-A0A9D0TDE2-F1
#
_entry.id   AF-A0A9D0TDE2-F1
#
_cell.length_a   1.000
_cell.length_b   1.000
_cell.length_c   1.000
_cell.angle_alpha   90.00
_cell.angle_beta   90.00
_cell.angle_gamma   90.00
#
_symmetry.space_group_name_H-M   'P 1'
#
loop_
_entity.id
_entity.type
_entity.pdbx_description
1 polymer ?
#
loop_
_entity_poly.entity_id
_entity_poly.type
_entity_poly.pdbx_seq_one_letter_code
_entity_poly.pdbx_strand_id
1 'polypeptide(L)'
;MAFSGTTRICAILCLLLTTTVAVSQEKTAVPTIDAKDVLAQPDNIPQWLNEGRLQPEQIPSPHWRDDACRSCHTSSRPSRRKLALRHKNPDLLCKNCHDPATQHAYIHPADITPDPAMRKRMPADYRQAMKKGKIVCTTCHDLPAQCLVKRRQEQRNNPAFLRGAPFAHRSEPCYLCHDAKAYARINPHDQITDGGQIREATCVLCHDDVKQLQADAAIENVGFNIKQDLAKMCTGCHPWIPHPGGKFMFSSTFKDRKHPEHLTVPPEPMRKYMQHMAVKNDIILPLDPTTGKVYCATCHNPHERGLLKNSAAAKGADADKRLRMKDICTNCHDK
;
A
#
# COMPACT_ATOMS: atom_id res chain seq x y z
N MET A 1 40.79 75.84 12.29
CA MET A 1 41.50 74.78 11.52
C MET A 1 40.73 73.49 11.79
N ALA A 2 40.28 72.64 10.88
CA ALA A 2 40.17 72.53 9.42
C ALA A 2 39.32 71.25 9.18
N PHE A 3 38.47 71.23 8.13
CA PHE A 3 37.92 70.10 7.32
C PHE A 3 37.60 68.72 7.99
N SER A 4 36.61 67.89 7.64
CA SER A 4 35.57 67.80 6.60
C SER A 4 34.84 66.45 6.85
N GLY A 5 33.77 66.16 6.09
CA GLY A 5 33.40 64.77 5.82
C GLY A 5 31.92 64.42 6.00
N THR A 6 31.09 64.91 5.09
CA THR A 6 29.75 64.41 4.80
C THR A 6 29.84 63.08 4.04
N THR A 7 28.99 62.09 4.37
CA THR A 7 28.72 60.97 3.45
C THR A 7 27.22 60.68 3.49
N ARG A 8 26.54 61.04 2.40
CA ARG A 8 25.13 60.71 2.12
C ARG A 8 25.08 59.32 1.49
N ILE A 9 24.32 58.41 2.08
CA ILE A 9 23.99 57.11 1.48
C ILE A 9 22.70 57.29 0.69
N CYS A 10 22.80 57.24 -0.64
CA CYS A 10 21.66 57.10 -1.55
C CYS A 10 21.18 55.64 -1.54
N ALA A 11 19.95 55.40 -1.08
CA ALA A 11 19.26 54.14 -1.26
C ALA A 11 18.57 54.13 -2.64
N ILE A 12 19.04 53.28 -3.55
CA ILE A 12 18.39 52.98 -4.82
C ILE A 12 17.40 51.82 -4.56
N LEU A 13 16.11 52.13 -4.63
CA LEU A 13 15.02 51.16 -4.57
C LEU A 13 14.79 50.59 -5.98
N CYS A 14 15.29 49.37 -6.25
CA CYS A 14 14.99 48.65 -7.49
C CYS A 14 13.66 47.89 -7.32
N LEU A 15 12.58 48.42 -7.91
CA LEU A 15 11.29 47.76 -8.02
C LEU A 15 11.36 46.73 -9.17
N LEU A 16 11.55 45.44 -8.85
CA LEU A 16 11.42 44.35 -9.81
C LEU A 16 9.94 43.90 -9.89
N LEU A 17 9.22 44.44 -10.86
CA LEU A 17 7.92 43.93 -11.29
C LEU A 17 8.13 42.61 -12.05
N THR A 18 7.86 41.48 -11.40
CA THR A 18 7.79 40.18 -12.04
C THR A 18 6.37 39.96 -12.58
N THR A 19 6.22 40.07 -13.90
CA THR A 19 4.98 39.66 -14.59
C THR A 19 4.95 38.14 -14.65
N THR A 20 4.16 37.51 -13.79
CA THR A 20 3.83 36.09 -13.90
C THR A 20 2.91 35.90 -15.10
N VAL A 21 3.48 35.53 -16.26
CA VAL A 21 2.69 35.04 -17.40
C VAL A 21 2.17 33.66 -17.03
N ALA A 22 0.88 33.57 -16.70
CA ALA A 22 0.20 32.30 -16.53
C ALA A 22 0.12 31.60 -17.90
N VAL A 23 1.03 30.68 -18.16
CA VAL A 23 0.92 29.74 -19.29
C VAL A 23 -0.24 28.80 -18.96
N SER A 24 -1.43 29.12 -19.48
CA SER A 24 -2.52 28.18 -19.57
C SER A 24 -2.09 27.06 -20.51
N GLN A 25 -1.69 25.92 -19.96
CA GLN A 25 -1.56 24.68 -20.75
C GLN A 25 -2.95 24.30 -21.25
N GLU A 26 -3.27 24.70 -22.49
CA GLU A 26 -4.32 24.04 -23.25
C GLU A 26 -4.00 22.53 -23.26
N LYS A 27 -4.85 21.74 -22.61
CA LYS A 27 -4.87 20.29 -22.79
C LYS A 27 -5.25 20.04 -24.25
N THR A 28 -4.26 19.98 -25.13
CA THR A 28 -4.43 19.44 -26.47
C THR A 28 -5.06 18.06 -26.33
N ALA A 29 -6.24 17.89 -26.92
CA ALA A 29 -6.94 16.63 -26.92
C ALA A 29 -6.01 15.59 -27.55
N VAL A 30 -5.51 14.66 -26.73
CA VAL A 30 -4.65 13.57 -27.19
C VAL A 30 -5.43 12.81 -28.27
N PRO A 31 -4.88 12.61 -29.48
CA PRO A 31 -5.55 11.82 -30.51
C PRO A 31 -5.80 10.41 -30.00
N THR A 32 -7.06 10.07 -29.73
CA THR A 32 -7.44 8.73 -29.26
C THR A 32 -7.32 7.71 -30.38
N ILE A 33 -6.40 6.76 -30.24
CA ILE A 33 -6.35 5.56 -31.10
C ILE A 33 -7.57 4.68 -30.78
N ASP A 34 -8.26 4.16 -31.81
CA ASP A 34 -9.40 3.27 -31.62
C ASP A 34 -8.97 1.96 -30.93
N ALA A 35 -9.78 1.48 -29.98
CA ALA A 35 -9.48 0.28 -29.22
C ALA A 35 -9.28 -0.98 -30.11
N LYS A 36 -9.98 -1.07 -31.25
CA LYS A 36 -9.79 -2.19 -32.19
C LYS A 36 -8.44 -2.11 -32.88
N ASP A 37 -7.96 -0.92 -33.19
CA ASP A 37 -6.63 -0.72 -33.78
C ASP A 37 -5.53 -1.09 -32.79
N VAL A 38 -5.72 -0.73 -31.50
CA VAL A 38 -4.80 -1.14 -30.43
C VAL A 38 -4.69 -2.66 -30.33
N LEU A 39 -5.83 -3.37 -30.35
CA LEU A 39 -5.86 -4.83 -30.30
C LEU A 39 -5.32 -5.51 -31.55
N ALA A 40 -5.43 -4.87 -32.72
CA ALA A 40 -4.96 -5.40 -33.99
C ALA A 40 -3.43 -5.24 -34.17
N GLN A 41 -2.83 -4.25 -33.51
CA GLN A 41 -1.41 -3.88 -33.65
C GLN A 41 -0.74 -3.68 -32.27
N PRO A 42 -0.74 -4.70 -31.40
CA PRO A 42 -0.25 -4.57 -30.03
C PRO A 42 1.26 -4.24 -29.96
N ASP A 43 2.03 -4.60 -31.00
CA ASP A 43 3.47 -4.33 -31.06
C ASP A 43 3.79 -2.82 -31.13
N ASN A 44 2.82 -1.98 -31.52
CA ASN A 44 3.00 -0.52 -31.59
C ASN A 44 2.66 0.20 -30.27
N ILE A 45 2.09 -0.51 -29.28
CA ILE A 45 1.66 0.09 -28.00
C ILE A 45 2.80 0.85 -27.31
N PRO A 46 4.02 0.29 -27.15
CA PRO A 46 5.11 1.04 -26.51
C PRO A 46 5.45 2.34 -27.23
N GLN A 47 5.45 2.32 -28.57
CA GLN A 47 5.70 3.53 -29.37
C GLN A 47 4.59 4.56 -29.17
N TRP A 48 3.32 4.15 -29.22
CA TRP A 48 2.20 5.08 -29.06
C TRP A 48 2.14 5.72 -27.68
N LEU A 49 2.53 5.00 -26.63
CA LEU A 49 2.66 5.55 -25.28
C LEU A 49 3.80 6.58 -25.22
N ASN A 50 4.96 6.26 -25.79
CA ASN A 50 6.11 7.17 -25.84
C ASN A 50 5.82 8.45 -26.63
N GLU A 51 5.02 8.35 -27.70
CA GLU A 51 4.55 9.47 -28.52
C GLU A 51 3.38 10.23 -27.88
N GLY A 52 2.86 9.77 -26.73
CA GLY A 52 1.70 10.35 -26.06
C GLY A 52 0.38 10.19 -26.82
N ARG A 53 0.33 9.34 -27.86
CA ARG A 53 -0.86 9.03 -28.68
C ARG A 53 -1.79 8.00 -28.03
N LEU A 54 -1.30 7.34 -27.00
CA LEU A 54 -2.04 6.41 -26.16
C LEU A 54 -1.66 6.69 -24.71
N GLN A 55 -2.62 6.56 -23.79
CA GLN A 55 -2.38 6.55 -22.34
C GLN A 55 -2.53 5.13 -21.82
N PRO A 56 -1.84 4.75 -20.72
CA PRO A 56 -1.94 3.39 -20.17
C PRO A 56 -3.36 2.91 -19.91
N GLU A 57 -4.26 3.80 -19.46
CA GLU A 57 -5.66 3.50 -19.16
C GLU A 57 -6.51 3.22 -20.42
N GLN A 58 -5.99 3.59 -21.60
CA GLN A 58 -6.66 3.40 -22.88
C GLN A 58 -6.32 2.06 -23.53
N ILE A 59 -5.40 1.27 -22.96
CA ILE A 59 -5.04 -0.05 -23.50
C ILE A 59 -6.19 -1.04 -23.21
N PRO A 60 -6.94 -1.48 -24.24
CA PRO A 60 -8.05 -2.40 -24.05
C PRO A 60 -7.56 -3.81 -23.69
N SER A 61 -8.29 -4.51 -22.82
CA SER A 61 -7.98 -5.91 -22.50
C SER A 61 -8.33 -6.84 -23.67
N PRO A 62 -7.40 -7.68 -24.15
CA PRO A 62 -7.67 -8.73 -25.15
C PRO A 62 -8.23 -10.02 -24.53
N HIS A 63 -8.24 -10.13 -23.20
CA HIS A 63 -8.52 -11.37 -22.50
C HIS A 63 -9.99 -11.77 -22.58
N TRP A 64 -10.25 -13.06 -22.81
CA TRP A 64 -11.60 -13.65 -22.90
C TRP A 64 -12.48 -13.09 -24.03
N ARG A 65 -11.86 -12.58 -25.10
CA ARG A 65 -12.55 -11.93 -26.22
C ARG A 65 -12.34 -12.63 -27.55
N ASP A 66 -13.43 -12.88 -28.27
CA ASP A 66 -13.38 -13.51 -29.60
C ASP A 66 -12.90 -12.57 -30.70
N ASP A 67 -13.09 -11.26 -30.52
CA ASP A 67 -12.67 -10.23 -31.46
C ASP A 67 -11.19 -9.81 -31.28
N ALA A 68 -10.53 -10.30 -30.23
CA ALA A 68 -9.17 -9.91 -29.86
C ALA A 68 -8.10 -10.99 -30.08
N CYS A 69 -8.42 -12.09 -30.79
CA CYS A 69 -7.45 -13.16 -31.04
C CYS A 69 -6.16 -12.67 -31.72
N ARG A 70 -6.28 -11.63 -32.56
CA ARG A 70 -5.14 -10.98 -33.23
C ARG A 70 -4.19 -10.26 -32.30
N SER A 71 -4.55 -10.02 -31.04
CA SER A 71 -3.64 -9.41 -30.07
C SER A 71 -2.52 -10.36 -29.66
N CYS A 72 -2.74 -11.67 -29.77
CA CYS A 72 -1.73 -12.68 -29.42
C CYS A 72 -1.28 -13.50 -30.63
N HIS A 73 -2.20 -13.77 -31.56
CA HIS A 73 -1.95 -14.60 -32.73
C HIS A 73 -1.73 -13.76 -34.00
N THR A 74 -1.01 -14.34 -34.96
CA THR A 74 -0.87 -13.75 -36.31
C THR A 74 -2.17 -13.84 -37.13
N SER A 75 -3.13 -14.68 -36.70
CA SER A 75 -4.44 -14.85 -37.33
C SER A 75 -5.57 -14.39 -36.43
N SER A 76 -6.65 -13.84 -37.02
CA SER A 76 -7.88 -13.48 -36.33
C SER A 76 -8.75 -14.68 -35.94
N ARG A 77 -8.54 -15.84 -36.56
CA ARG A 77 -9.25 -17.08 -36.26
C ARG A 77 -8.24 -18.20 -36.05
N PRO A 78 -7.50 -18.19 -34.94
CA PRO A 78 -6.52 -19.22 -34.65
C PRO A 78 -7.20 -20.60 -34.59
N SER A 79 -6.55 -21.59 -35.18
CA SER A 79 -6.98 -22.98 -35.14
C SER A 79 -5.78 -23.86 -34.86
N ARG A 80 -5.97 -25.17 -34.60
CA ARG A 80 -4.85 -26.10 -34.40
C ARG A 80 -3.80 -26.04 -35.53
N ARG A 81 -4.22 -25.73 -36.76
CA ARG A 81 -3.33 -25.62 -37.94
C ARG A 81 -2.74 -24.22 -38.14
N LYS A 82 -3.26 -23.20 -37.44
CA LYS A 82 -2.88 -21.78 -37.56
C LYS A 82 -2.81 -21.13 -36.18
N LEU A 83 -1.95 -21.64 -35.30
CA LEU A 83 -1.82 -21.17 -33.90
C LEU A 83 -0.59 -20.29 -33.67
N ALA A 84 0.03 -19.78 -34.74
CA ALA A 84 1.23 -18.97 -34.63
C ALA A 84 0.97 -17.72 -33.76
N LEU A 85 1.78 -17.57 -32.72
CA LEU A 85 1.83 -16.37 -31.89
C LEU A 85 2.62 -15.28 -32.63
N ARG A 86 2.31 -14.02 -32.35
CA ARG A 86 3.07 -12.88 -32.88
C ARG A 86 4.51 -12.89 -32.39
N HIS A 87 4.73 -13.39 -31.19
CA HIS A 87 6.05 -13.46 -30.59
C HIS A 87 6.34 -14.88 -30.07
N LYS A 88 7.56 -15.40 -30.34
CA LYS A 88 7.99 -16.73 -29.88
C LYS A 88 8.26 -16.76 -28.37
N ASN A 89 8.70 -15.64 -27.81
CA ASN A 89 8.82 -15.43 -26.37
C ASN A 89 7.48 -14.96 -25.79
N PRO A 90 6.81 -15.74 -24.94
CA PRO A 90 5.55 -15.35 -24.31
C PRO A 90 5.66 -14.08 -23.45
N ASP A 91 6.79 -13.83 -22.80
CA ASP A 91 6.94 -12.65 -21.93
C ASP A 91 6.90 -11.37 -22.76
N LEU A 92 7.59 -11.34 -23.91
CA LEU A 92 7.54 -10.20 -24.83
C LEU A 92 6.14 -10.00 -25.42
N LEU A 93 5.41 -11.10 -25.68
CA LEU A 93 4.02 -11.03 -26.15
C LEU A 93 3.12 -10.30 -25.14
N CYS A 94 3.26 -10.63 -23.84
CA CYS A 94 2.46 -10.03 -22.78
C CYS A 94 2.91 -8.60 -22.46
N LYS A 95 4.22 -8.36 -22.49
CA LYS A 95 4.83 -7.07 -22.13
C LYS A 95 4.40 -5.92 -23.02
N ASN A 96 4.05 -6.16 -24.28
CA ASN A 96 3.52 -5.11 -25.17
C ASN A 96 2.36 -4.32 -24.55
N CYS A 97 1.49 -4.98 -23.78
CA CYS A 97 0.39 -4.33 -23.07
C CYS A 97 0.67 -4.17 -21.57
N HIS A 98 1.40 -5.11 -20.95
CA HIS A 98 1.55 -5.15 -19.49
C HIS A 98 2.76 -4.36 -18.96
N ASP A 99 3.90 -4.33 -19.65
CA ASP A 99 5.10 -3.63 -19.16
C ASP A 99 4.84 -2.12 -19.00
N PRO A 100 4.22 -1.43 -19.99
CA PRO A 100 3.92 0.00 -19.86
C PRO A 100 2.75 0.30 -18.93
N ALA A 101 1.89 -0.69 -18.64
CA ALA A 101 0.68 -0.52 -17.81
C ALA A 101 0.87 -0.98 -16.36
N THR A 102 1.94 -1.72 -16.04
CA THR A 102 2.14 -2.26 -14.68
C THR A 102 3.25 -1.55 -13.93
N GLN A 103 2.88 -0.63 -13.04
CA GLN A 103 3.77 -0.10 -11.99
C GLN A 103 4.15 -1.16 -10.92
N HIS A 104 3.66 -2.40 -11.06
CA HIS A 104 3.75 -3.48 -10.06
C HIS A 104 4.75 -4.59 -10.43
N ALA A 105 5.73 -4.31 -11.31
CA ALA A 105 6.73 -5.29 -11.74
C ALA A 105 7.47 -5.98 -10.56
N TYR A 106 7.58 -5.32 -9.41
CA TYR A 106 8.18 -5.88 -8.19
C TYR A 106 7.46 -7.12 -7.62
N ILE A 107 6.13 -7.23 -7.78
CA ILE A 107 5.35 -8.34 -7.21
C ILE A 107 4.92 -9.41 -8.22
N HIS A 108 5.16 -9.19 -9.52
CA HIS A 108 4.86 -10.15 -10.59
C HIS A 108 6.10 -10.45 -11.44
N PRO A 109 7.16 -11.03 -10.83
CA PRO A 109 8.38 -11.27 -11.56
C PRO A 109 8.21 -12.34 -12.65
N ALA A 110 8.74 -12.05 -13.84
CA ALA A 110 8.97 -13.00 -14.92
C ALA A 110 10.46 -13.04 -15.26
N ASP A 111 10.90 -14.06 -16.00
CA ASP A 111 12.30 -14.33 -16.34
C ASP A 111 13.21 -14.64 -15.13
N ILE A 112 12.63 -15.17 -14.04
CA ILE A 112 13.36 -15.53 -12.82
C ILE A 112 13.67 -17.03 -12.78
N THR A 113 14.90 -17.38 -12.40
CA THR A 113 15.26 -18.76 -12.05
C THR A 113 14.85 -19.03 -10.59
N PRO A 114 13.88 -19.91 -10.33
CA PRO A 114 13.51 -20.26 -8.96
C PRO A 114 14.62 -21.05 -8.28
N ASP A 115 14.85 -20.76 -6.99
CA ASP A 115 15.79 -21.52 -6.17
C ASP A 115 15.36 -23.00 -6.00
N PRO A 116 16.25 -23.90 -5.56
CA PRO A 116 15.92 -25.32 -5.40
C PRO A 116 14.77 -25.60 -4.43
N ALA A 117 14.61 -24.84 -3.35
CA ALA A 117 13.54 -25.03 -2.38
C ALA A 117 12.18 -24.61 -2.98
N MET A 118 12.15 -23.51 -3.73
CA MET A 118 10.99 -23.09 -4.49
C MET A 118 10.59 -24.14 -5.54
N ARG A 119 11.56 -24.65 -6.31
CA ARG A 119 11.32 -25.70 -7.32
C ARG A 119 10.78 -27.00 -6.72
N LYS A 120 11.23 -27.35 -5.51
CA LYS A 120 10.75 -28.54 -4.80
C LYS A 120 9.26 -28.42 -4.44
N ARG A 121 8.82 -27.24 -3.99
CA ARG A 121 7.41 -26.95 -3.64
C ARG A 121 6.52 -26.80 -4.87
N MET A 122 7.06 -26.22 -5.94
CA MET A 122 6.32 -25.91 -7.16
C MET A 122 5.59 -27.15 -7.73
N PRO A 123 4.27 -27.07 -7.99
CA PRO A 123 3.51 -28.15 -8.61
C PRO A 123 4.05 -28.57 -9.98
N ALA A 124 3.77 -29.80 -10.39
CA ALA A 124 4.33 -30.38 -11.61
C ALA A 124 3.91 -29.62 -12.89
N ASP A 125 2.65 -29.20 -12.97
CA ASP A 125 2.09 -28.43 -14.08
C ASP A 125 2.70 -27.02 -14.18
N TYR A 126 3.00 -26.38 -13.06
CA TYR A 126 3.79 -25.13 -13.03
C TYR A 126 5.21 -25.36 -13.54
N ARG A 127 5.89 -26.41 -13.06
CA ARG A 127 7.25 -26.75 -13.49
C ARG A 127 7.33 -27.00 -15.00
N GLN A 128 6.34 -27.69 -15.56
CA GLN A 128 6.24 -27.96 -17.00
C GLN A 128 6.00 -26.68 -17.82
N ALA A 129 5.32 -25.70 -17.24
CA ALA A 129 5.04 -24.43 -17.88
C ALA A 129 6.20 -23.41 -17.82
N MET A 130 7.28 -23.70 -17.08
CA MET A 130 8.52 -22.93 -17.11
C MET A 130 9.18 -22.98 -18.50
N LYS A 131 9.98 -21.96 -18.83
CA LYS A 131 10.75 -21.91 -20.08
C LYS A 131 12.23 -21.75 -19.78
N LYS A 132 13.05 -22.65 -20.33
CA LYS A 132 14.50 -22.68 -20.10
C LYS A 132 14.87 -22.63 -18.61
N GLY A 133 14.07 -23.29 -17.77
CA GLY A 133 14.27 -23.34 -16.32
C GLY A 133 13.80 -22.11 -15.54
N LYS A 134 13.23 -21.11 -16.20
CA LYS A 134 12.75 -19.85 -15.60
C LYS A 134 11.22 -19.80 -15.49
N ILE A 135 10.75 -19.10 -14.48
CA ILE A 135 9.36 -18.66 -14.34
C ILE A 135 9.10 -17.58 -15.39
N VAL A 136 8.05 -17.77 -16.18
CA VAL A 136 7.57 -16.85 -17.22
C VAL A 136 6.08 -16.59 -17.02
N CYS A 137 5.46 -15.67 -17.76
CA CYS A 137 4.03 -15.35 -17.61
C CYS A 137 3.16 -16.63 -17.64
N THR A 138 3.46 -17.55 -18.56
CA THR A 138 2.70 -18.80 -18.76
C THR A 138 2.88 -19.85 -17.67
N THR A 139 3.86 -19.66 -16.79
CA THR A 139 4.04 -20.52 -15.61
C THR A 139 2.84 -20.38 -14.68
N CYS A 140 2.46 -19.14 -14.37
CA CYS A 140 1.31 -18.84 -13.52
C CYS A 140 0.00 -18.70 -14.29
N HIS A 141 0.06 -18.30 -15.57
CA HIS A 141 -1.13 -18.07 -16.39
C HIS A 141 -1.38 -19.21 -17.40
N ASP A 142 -2.54 -19.82 -17.31
CA ASP A 142 -3.02 -20.87 -18.19
C ASP A 142 -3.79 -20.30 -19.40
N LEU A 143 -3.04 -19.74 -20.36
CA LEU A 143 -3.56 -19.16 -21.60
C LEU A 143 -4.64 -19.98 -22.33
N PRO A 144 -4.56 -21.32 -22.43
CA PRO A 144 -5.62 -22.11 -23.07
C PRO A 144 -7.02 -21.91 -22.45
N ALA A 145 -7.12 -21.48 -21.19
CA ALA A 145 -8.40 -21.19 -20.53
C ALA A 145 -9.22 -20.14 -21.29
N GLN A 146 -8.58 -19.05 -21.74
CA GLN A 146 -9.26 -17.99 -22.49
C GLN A 146 -9.50 -18.32 -23.96
N CYS A 147 -8.71 -19.22 -24.56
CA CYS A 147 -8.78 -19.54 -25.98
C CYS A 147 -9.80 -20.64 -26.30
N LEU A 148 -10.04 -21.57 -25.38
CA LEU A 148 -10.88 -22.74 -25.64
C LEU A 148 -12.33 -22.48 -25.26
N VAL A 149 -13.23 -22.56 -26.24
CA VAL A 149 -14.69 -22.34 -26.04
C VAL A 149 -15.23 -23.16 -24.85
N LYS A 150 -14.83 -24.42 -24.74
CA LYS A 150 -15.24 -25.32 -23.64
C LYS A 150 -14.83 -24.85 -22.24
N ARG A 151 -13.86 -23.94 -22.13
CA ARG A 151 -13.31 -23.40 -20.87
C ARG A 151 -13.82 -21.99 -20.58
N ARG A 152 -14.67 -21.41 -21.43
CA ARG A 152 -15.14 -20.02 -21.28
C ARG A 152 -15.84 -19.74 -19.96
N GLN A 153 -16.52 -20.75 -19.40
CA GLN A 153 -17.17 -20.65 -18.08
C GLN A 153 -16.19 -20.35 -16.93
N GLU A 154 -14.90 -20.65 -17.09
CA GLU A 154 -13.87 -20.35 -16.08
C GLU A 154 -13.67 -18.85 -15.88
N GLN A 155 -14.01 -18.00 -16.86
CA GLN A 155 -13.85 -16.53 -16.78
C GLN A 155 -14.47 -15.93 -15.50
N ARG A 156 -15.62 -16.46 -15.05
CA ARG A 156 -16.34 -15.92 -13.89
C ARG A 156 -15.54 -16.04 -12.60
N ASN A 157 -14.83 -17.15 -12.43
CA ASN A 157 -14.11 -17.48 -11.19
C ASN A 157 -12.58 -17.45 -11.36
N ASN A 158 -12.12 -17.23 -12.59
CA ASN A 158 -10.71 -17.14 -12.96
C ASN A 158 -10.50 -16.11 -14.09
N PRO A 159 -10.87 -14.83 -13.91
CA PRO A 159 -10.77 -13.81 -14.95
C PRO A 159 -9.32 -13.56 -15.40
N ALA A 160 -8.34 -13.84 -14.54
CA ALA A 160 -6.91 -13.74 -14.85
C ALA A 160 -6.31 -15.05 -15.39
N PHE A 161 -7.12 -16.08 -15.68
CA PHE A 161 -6.68 -17.37 -16.22
C PHE A 161 -5.47 -17.94 -15.46
N LEU A 162 -5.46 -17.82 -14.14
CA LEU A 162 -4.42 -18.39 -13.27
C LEU A 162 -4.47 -19.92 -13.34
N ARG A 163 -3.30 -20.54 -13.46
CA ARG A 163 -3.12 -21.99 -13.36
C ARG A 163 -3.57 -22.45 -11.97
N GLY A 164 -4.24 -23.59 -11.86
CA GLY A 164 -4.72 -24.12 -10.57
C GLY A 164 -5.89 -23.38 -9.91
N ALA A 165 -6.38 -22.29 -10.49
CA ALA A 165 -7.54 -21.55 -10.00
C ALA A 165 -8.84 -22.40 -10.04
N PRO A 166 -9.89 -22.02 -9.28
CA PRO A 166 -10.05 -20.79 -8.51
C PRO A 166 -9.25 -20.74 -7.21
N PHE A 167 -8.84 -19.52 -6.82
CA PHE A 167 -8.22 -19.22 -5.53
C PHE A 167 -9.09 -18.24 -4.76
N ALA A 168 -9.21 -18.40 -3.44
CA ALA A 168 -10.00 -17.49 -2.61
C ALA A 168 -9.23 -16.19 -2.31
N HIS A 169 -7.90 -16.28 -2.19
CA HIS A 169 -7.03 -15.13 -1.93
C HIS A 169 -5.92 -14.99 -2.98
N ARG A 170 -5.55 -13.74 -3.29
CA ARG A 170 -4.50 -13.42 -4.27
C ARG A 170 -3.14 -14.05 -3.97
N SER A 171 -2.87 -14.41 -2.72
CA SER A 171 -1.60 -14.97 -2.24
C SER A 171 -1.52 -16.50 -2.32
N GLU A 172 -2.65 -17.19 -2.42
CA GLU A 172 -2.69 -18.65 -2.54
C GLU A 172 -1.84 -19.19 -3.72
N PRO A 173 -1.92 -18.64 -4.94
CA PRO A 173 -1.06 -19.10 -6.03
C PRO A 173 0.43 -18.86 -5.73
N CYS A 174 0.78 -17.83 -4.95
CA CYS A 174 2.17 -17.58 -4.56
C CYS A 174 2.70 -18.71 -3.66
N TYR A 175 1.87 -19.21 -2.74
CA TYR A 175 2.24 -20.26 -1.79
C TYR A 175 2.40 -21.66 -2.39
N LEU A 176 2.04 -21.83 -3.66
CA LEU A 176 2.39 -23.04 -4.41
C LEU A 176 3.91 -23.17 -4.61
N CYS A 177 4.63 -22.05 -4.58
CA CYS A 177 6.09 -22.03 -4.76
C CYS A 177 6.81 -21.47 -3.51
N HIS A 178 6.16 -20.57 -2.79
CA HIS A 178 6.70 -19.91 -1.61
C HIS A 178 6.22 -20.57 -0.32
N ASP A 179 7.05 -20.50 0.73
CA ASP A 179 6.63 -20.93 2.06
C ASP A 179 5.61 -19.93 2.63
N ALA A 180 4.37 -20.38 2.81
CA ALA A 180 3.30 -19.56 3.39
C ALA A 180 3.67 -19.02 4.78
N LYS A 181 4.45 -19.77 5.57
CA LYS A 181 4.90 -19.32 6.90
C LYS A 181 5.96 -18.23 6.80
N ALA A 182 6.86 -18.32 5.82
CA ALA A 182 7.86 -17.29 5.58
C ALA A 182 7.25 -16.00 4.97
N TYR A 183 6.09 -16.12 4.34
CA TYR A 183 5.30 -15.01 3.81
C TYR A 183 4.17 -14.55 4.75
N ALA A 184 4.01 -15.20 5.91
CA ALA A 184 3.12 -14.71 6.93
C ALA A 184 3.61 -13.31 7.31
N ARG A 185 2.71 -12.32 7.27
CA ARG A 185 3.07 -10.97 7.68
C ARG A 185 3.63 -11.05 9.09
N ILE A 186 4.78 -10.42 9.30
CA ILE A 186 5.28 -10.17 10.66
C ILE A 186 4.13 -9.49 11.40
N ASN A 187 3.69 -10.09 12.50
CA ASN A 187 2.71 -9.46 13.37
C ASN A 187 3.49 -8.52 14.31
N PRO A 188 3.43 -7.19 14.11
CA PRO A 188 4.16 -6.26 14.97
C PRO A 188 3.70 -6.31 16.44
N HIS A 189 2.56 -6.95 16.72
CA HIS A 189 1.98 -7.10 18.05
C HIS A 189 2.34 -8.43 18.74
N ASP A 190 3.06 -9.34 18.07
CA ASP A 190 3.72 -10.50 18.70
C ASP A 190 5.15 -10.07 18.99
N GLN A 191 5.37 -9.52 20.19
CA GLN A 191 6.59 -8.81 20.56
C GLN A 191 7.46 -9.60 21.54
N ILE A 192 6.90 -10.62 22.17
CA ILE A 192 7.59 -11.47 23.15
C ILE A 192 7.54 -12.92 22.64
N THR A 193 8.66 -13.64 22.75
CA THR A 193 8.70 -15.07 22.44
C THR A 193 8.03 -15.88 23.56
N ASP A 194 7.68 -17.14 23.30
CA ASP A 194 7.18 -18.06 24.32
C ASP A 194 8.15 -18.20 25.52
N GLY A 195 9.45 -17.97 25.29
CA GLY A 195 10.50 -17.95 26.32
C GLY A 195 10.66 -16.61 27.05
N GLY A 196 9.80 -15.62 26.79
CA GLY A 196 9.83 -14.30 27.43
C GLY A 196 10.84 -13.31 26.84
N GLN A 197 11.46 -13.61 25.70
CA GLN A 197 12.46 -12.74 25.08
C GLN A 197 11.80 -11.74 24.12
N ILE A 198 12.31 -10.51 24.05
CA ILE A 198 11.80 -9.49 23.12
C ILE A 198 12.20 -9.87 21.68
N ARG A 199 11.24 -9.81 20.76
CA ARG A 199 11.47 -9.96 19.32
C ARG A 199 11.87 -8.62 18.70
N GLU A 200 13.15 -8.25 18.78
CA GLU A 200 13.63 -6.93 18.31
C GLU A 200 13.21 -6.56 16.88
N ALA A 201 13.14 -7.56 15.98
CA ALA A 201 12.71 -7.37 14.59
C ALA A 201 11.27 -6.83 14.46
N THR A 202 10.38 -7.03 15.44
CA THR A 202 9.03 -6.46 15.41
C THR A 202 9.02 -5.03 15.92
N CYS A 203 9.88 -4.71 16.89
CA CYS A 203 10.01 -3.37 17.45
C CYS A 203 10.45 -2.36 16.40
N VAL A 204 11.40 -2.73 15.54
CA VAL A 204 11.91 -1.88 14.45
C VAL A 204 10.90 -1.64 13.32
N LEU A 205 9.69 -2.18 13.40
CA LEU A 205 8.60 -1.80 12.49
C LEU A 205 8.02 -0.44 12.87
N CYS A 206 8.00 -0.13 14.17
CA CYS A 206 7.45 1.11 14.72
C CYS A 206 8.55 2.08 15.17
N HIS A 207 9.63 1.53 15.72
CA HIS A 207 10.73 2.28 16.32
C HIS A 207 11.98 2.30 15.43
N ASP A 208 12.76 3.36 15.50
CA ASP A 208 14.02 3.49 14.74
C ASP A 208 15.22 2.85 15.46
N ASP A 209 15.12 2.64 16.78
CA ASP A 209 16.10 1.93 17.60
C ASP A 209 15.39 1.12 18.70
N VAL A 210 15.93 -0.06 19.01
CA VAL A 210 15.45 -0.94 20.09
C VAL A 210 16.20 -0.76 21.40
N LYS A 211 17.39 -0.13 21.36
CA LYS A 211 18.26 0.02 22.54
C LYS A 211 17.65 0.92 23.61
N GLN A 212 16.80 1.85 23.21
CA GLN A 212 16.12 2.78 24.11
C GLN A 212 14.80 2.22 24.69
N LEU A 213 14.33 1.06 24.20
CA LEU A 213 13.03 0.49 24.56
C LEU A 213 12.96 -0.09 25.98
N GLN A 214 14.11 -0.34 26.61
CA GLN A 214 14.17 -0.90 27.98
C GLN A 214 14.26 0.17 29.08
N ALA A 215 14.36 1.45 28.70
CA ALA A 215 14.36 2.56 29.64
C ALA A 215 12.93 3.07 29.84
N ASP A 216 12.61 3.57 31.04
CA ASP A 216 11.37 4.31 31.33
C ASP A 216 11.39 5.69 30.64
N ALA A 217 11.47 5.68 29.32
CA ALA A 217 11.54 6.86 28.49
C ALA A 217 10.14 7.42 28.28
N ALA A 218 9.99 8.73 28.52
CA ALA A 218 8.83 9.48 28.06
C ALA A 218 8.73 9.38 26.52
N ILE A 219 7.52 9.45 25.95
CA ILE A 219 7.29 9.22 24.51
C ILE A 219 8.11 10.16 23.61
N GLU A 220 8.41 11.36 24.11
CA GLU A 220 9.23 12.37 23.45
C GLU A 220 10.69 11.93 23.28
N ASN A 221 11.13 10.98 24.11
CA ASN A 221 12.47 10.40 24.10
C ASN A 221 12.50 9.03 23.43
N VAL A 222 11.40 8.59 22.81
CA VAL A 222 11.31 7.33 22.07
C VAL A 222 11.40 7.64 20.57
N GLY A 223 12.33 7.00 19.90
CA GLY A 223 12.47 7.14 18.46
C GLY A 223 11.46 6.28 17.68
N PHE A 224 10.80 6.92 16.70
CA PHE A 224 9.84 6.28 15.78
C PHE A 224 10.32 6.31 14.33
N ASN A 225 9.98 5.29 13.54
CA ASN A 225 10.28 5.26 12.10
C ASN A 225 9.49 6.29 11.29
N ILE A 226 8.35 6.75 11.81
CA ILE A 226 7.55 7.80 11.21
C ILE A 226 7.63 9.02 12.12
N LYS A 227 8.17 10.13 11.61
CA LYS A 227 8.45 11.33 12.41
C LYS A 227 7.38 12.41 12.34
N GLN A 228 6.44 12.34 11.39
CA GLN A 228 5.53 13.45 11.09
C GLN A 228 4.08 13.22 11.53
N ASP A 229 3.66 11.96 11.56
CA ASP A 229 2.27 11.58 11.82
C ASP A 229 2.25 10.11 12.27
N LEU A 230 2.27 9.89 13.59
CA LEU A 230 2.28 8.56 14.17
C LEU A 230 1.01 7.76 13.86
N ALA A 231 -0.08 8.39 13.43
CA ALA A 231 -1.25 7.65 12.97
C ALA A 231 -0.93 6.82 11.72
N LYS A 232 -0.03 7.29 10.85
CA LYS A 232 0.42 6.55 9.65
C LYS A 232 1.12 5.24 9.96
N MET A 233 1.71 5.14 11.15
CA MET A 233 2.37 3.91 11.60
C MET A 233 1.36 2.78 11.74
N CYS A 234 0.19 3.11 12.30
CA CYS A 234 -0.90 2.18 12.47
C CYS A 234 -1.65 1.98 11.14
N THR A 235 -1.91 3.07 10.42
CA THR A 235 -2.74 3.00 9.21
C THR A 235 -2.04 2.40 7.99
N GLY A 236 -0.71 2.27 8.02
CA GLY A 236 0.04 1.48 7.04
C GLY A 236 -0.33 -0.01 7.07
N CYS A 237 -0.79 -0.53 8.21
CA CYS A 237 -1.21 -1.93 8.35
C CYS A 237 -2.72 -2.09 8.55
N HIS A 238 -3.38 -1.14 9.21
CA HIS A 238 -4.81 -1.19 9.54
C HIS A 238 -5.60 -0.10 8.80
N PRO A 239 -6.71 -0.42 8.15
CA PRO A 239 -7.56 0.63 7.60
C PRO A 239 -8.11 1.49 8.75
N TRP A 240 -7.93 2.81 8.64
CA TRP A 240 -8.64 3.71 9.55
C TRP A 240 -10.12 3.65 9.21
N ILE A 241 -10.93 3.45 10.24
CA ILE A 241 -12.39 3.57 10.18
C ILE A 241 -12.80 4.63 11.20
N PRO A 242 -13.90 5.37 11.03
CA PRO A 242 -14.33 6.36 12.02
C PRO A 242 -14.59 5.72 13.41
N HIS A 243 -13.71 5.99 14.39
CA HIS A 243 -13.81 5.62 15.81
C HIS A 243 -12.83 6.44 16.67
N PRO A 244 -13.03 6.56 18.01
CA PRO A 244 -14.13 6.06 18.84
C PRO A 244 -15.44 6.85 18.65
N GLY A 245 -16.59 6.18 18.76
CA GLY A 245 -17.93 6.81 18.62
C GLY A 245 -18.60 6.72 17.24
N GLY A 246 -17.88 6.35 16.17
CA GLY A 246 -18.43 6.26 14.81
C GLY A 246 -19.42 5.11 14.57
N LYS A 247 -19.56 4.15 15.50
CA LYS A 247 -20.60 3.09 15.44
C LYS A 247 -21.88 3.41 16.23
N PHE A 248 -21.89 4.44 17.09
CA PHE A 248 -23.14 4.88 17.74
C PHE A 248 -24.08 5.63 16.78
N MET A 249 -23.68 5.81 15.51
CA MET A 249 -24.45 6.51 14.46
C MET A 249 -24.86 5.61 13.28
N PHE A 250 -25.01 4.29 13.47
CA PHE A 250 -25.76 3.47 12.51
C PHE A 250 -27.28 3.71 12.58
N SER A 251 -27.76 4.54 13.50
CA SER A 251 -29.08 5.14 13.39
C SER A 251 -29.07 6.10 12.21
N SER A 252 -29.95 5.84 11.23
CA SER A 252 -30.15 6.61 9.99
C SER A 252 -30.44 8.10 10.19
N THR A 253 -30.57 8.58 11.43
CA THR A 253 -30.88 9.96 11.82
C THR A 253 -29.66 10.91 11.82
N PHE A 254 -28.43 10.42 11.61
CA PHE A 254 -27.21 11.24 11.66
C PHE A 254 -26.34 11.19 10.39
N LYS A 255 -26.95 10.99 9.21
CA LYS A 255 -26.22 10.96 7.92
C LYS A 255 -25.45 12.26 7.60
N ASP A 256 -25.83 13.38 8.19
CA ASP A 256 -25.28 14.71 7.87
C ASP A 256 -24.24 15.23 8.88
N ARG A 257 -23.92 14.45 9.93
CA ARG A 257 -22.90 14.88 10.92
C ARG A 257 -21.53 14.33 10.55
N LYS A 258 -20.56 15.23 10.35
CA LYS A 258 -19.14 14.89 10.28
C LYS A 258 -18.81 13.97 11.44
N HIS A 259 -18.37 12.75 11.14
CA HIS A 259 -17.93 11.81 12.16
C HIS A 259 -16.87 12.48 13.06
N PRO A 260 -16.88 12.21 14.37
CA PRO A 260 -15.90 12.82 15.26
C PRO A 260 -14.48 12.36 14.88
N GLU A 261 -13.73 13.27 14.27
CA GLU A 261 -12.34 13.07 13.87
C GLU A 261 -11.45 13.17 15.11
N HIS A 262 -10.96 12.03 15.58
CA HIS A 262 -10.10 11.95 16.75
C HIS A 262 -8.61 12.08 16.39
N LEU A 263 -8.22 12.07 15.10
CA LEU A 263 -6.82 12.30 14.69
C LEU A 263 -6.49 13.81 14.60
N THR A 264 -6.82 14.54 15.66
CA THR A 264 -6.70 16.00 15.74
C THR A 264 -6.01 16.44 17.03
N VAL A 265 -5.59 17.71 17.08
CA VAL A 265 -5.01 18.30 18.28
C VAL A 265 -6.14 18.61 19.27
N PRO A 266 -6.15 17.99 20.46
CA PRO A 266 -7.15 18.29 21.48
C PRO A 266 -6.99 19.74 21.96
N PRO A 267 -8.09 20.49 22.16
CA PRO A 267 -8.01 21.86 22.65
C PRO A 267 -7.42 21.91 24.07
N GLU A 268 -6.90 23.05 24.49
CA GLU A 268 -6.19 23.15 25.78
C GLU A 268 -7.00 22.68 27.01
N PRO A 269 -8.29 23.03 27.17
CA PRO A 269 -9.10 22.52 28.28
C PRO A 269 -9.20 20.99 28.28
N MET A 270 -9.33 20.39 27.09
CA MET A 270 -9.36 18.94 26.89
C MET A 270 -8.03 18.32 27.30
N ARG A 271 -6.89 18.90 26.94
CA ARG A 271 -5.57 18.40 27.35
C ARG A 271 -5.38 18.41 28.85
N LYS A 272 -5.82 19.47 29.53
CA LYS A 272 -5.77 19.56 31.00
C LYS A 272 -6.64 18.48 31.64
N TYR A 273 -7.83 18.25 31.10
CA TYR A 273 -8.70 17.17 31.54
C TYR A 273 -8.08 15.78 31.31
N MET A 274 -7.52 15.55 30.11
CA MET A 274 -6.80 14.32 29.78
C MET A 274 -5.64 14.05 30.76
N GLN A 275 -4.85 15.07 31.09
CA GLN A 275 -3.76 14.95 32.07
C GLN A 275 -4.30 14.62 33.47
N HIS A 276 -5.35 15.30 33.91
CA HIS A 276 -6.00 15.01 35.19
C HIS A 276 -6.52 13.57 35.25
N MET A 277 -7.20 13.12 34.20
CA MET A 277 -7.77 11.77 34.12
C MET A 277 -6.70 10.69 33.97
N ALA A 278 -5.60 10.99 33.26
CA ALA A 278 -4.44 10.10 33.16
C ALA A 278 -3.84 9.81 34.54
N VAL A 279 -3.66 10.85 35.36
CA VAL A 279 -3.19 10.69 36.76
C VAL A 279 -4.23 9.95 37.61
N LYS A 280 -5.49 10.37 37.55
CA LYS A 280 -6.58 9.78 38.34
C LYS A 280 -6.77 8.29 38.07
N ASN A 281 -6.67 7.88 36.81
CA ASN A 281 -6.89 6.51 36.38
C ASN A 281 -5.58 5.71 36.24
N ASP A 282 -4.44 6.33 36.56
CA ASP A 282 -3.10 5.74 36.45
C ASP A 282 -2.87 5.13 35.04
N ILE A 283 -3.13 5.89 33.99
CA ILE A 283 -2.91 5.52 32.59
C ILE A 283 -2.04 6.58 31.89
N ILE A 284 -1.41 6.21 30.78
CA ILE A 284 -0.80 7.19 29.87
C ILE A 284 -1.68 7.37 28.65
N LEU A 285 -1.99 8.62 28.30
CA LEU A 285 -2.70 9.01 27.08
C LEU A 285 -1.73 9.76 26.16
N PRO A 286 -0.83 9.06 25.46
CA PRO A 286 0.20 9.71 24.67
C PRO A 286 -0.43 10.51 23.53
N LEU A 287 0.10 11.70 23.26
CA LEU A 287 -0.14 12.43 22.02
C LEU A 287 1.04 12.21 21.08
N ASP A 288 0.82 12.42 19.79
CA ASP A 288 1.91 12.47 18.83
C ASP A 288 2.89 13.58 19.25
N PRO A 289 4.18 13.27 19.51
CA PRO A 289 5.13 14.23 20.08
C PRO A 289 5.50 15.35 19.09
N THR A 290 5.26 15.15 17.79
CA THR A 290 5.57 16.14 16.76
C THR A 290 4.38 17.05 16.47
N THR A 291 3.17 16.50 16.44
CA THR A 291 1.96 17.26 16.05
C THR A 291 1.06 17.63 17.21
N GLY A 292 1.23 16.99 18.37
CA GLY A 292 0.33 17.11 19.52
C GLY A 292 -1.05 16.49 19.29
N LYS A 293 -1.23 15.72 18.20
CA LYS A 293 -2.51 15.09 17.88
C LYS A 293 -2.77 13.86 18.74
N VAL A 294 -4.04 13.60 19.00
CA VAL A 294 -4.48 12.25 19.38
C VAL A 294 -4.23 11.33 18.19
N TYR A 295 -3.78 10.11 18.47
CA TYR A 295 -3.54 9.07 17.47
C TYR A 295 -3.97 7.71 18.01
N CYS A 296 -3.80 6.65 17.23
CA CYS A 296 -4.31 5.33 17.58
C CYS A 296 -3.80 4.87 18.96
N ALA A 297 -2.51 5.08 19.29
CA ALA A 297 -1.96 4.61 20.56
C ALA A 297 -2.26 5.49 21.78
N THR A 298 -2.96 6.62 21.57
CA THR A 298 -3.55 7.39 22.67
C THR A 298 -4.58 6.54 23.40
N CYS A 299 -5.43 5.82 22.66
CA CYS A 299 -6.50 5.00 23.21
C CYS A 299 -6.13 3.50 23.28
N HIS A 300 -5.34 3.03 22.33
CA HIS A 300 -4.92 1.63 22.20
C HIS A 300 -3.48 1.44 22.70
N ASN A 301 -3.18 0.34 23.37
CA ASN A 301 -1.82 0.00 23.75
C ASN A 301 -1.24 -1.00 22.74
N PRO A 302 -0.37 -0.56 21.82
CA PRO A 302 0.20 -1.46 20.80
C PRO A 302 1.11 -2.52 21.42
N HIS A 303 1.52 -2.36 22.68
CA HIS A 303 2.47 -3.24 23.33
C HIS A 303 1.82 -4.50 23.94
N GLU A 304 2.49 -5.63 23.80
CA GLU A 304 2.19 -6.90 24.47
C GLU A 304 2.38 -6.80 25.99
N ARG A 305 1.61 -7.58 26.75
CA ARG A 305 1.67 -7.58 28.21
C ARG A 305 3.04 -8.05 28.69
N GLY A 306 3.60 -7.32 29.66
CA GLY A 306 4.91 -7.62 30.22
C GLY A 306 6.06 -6.94 29.47
N LEU A 307 5.81 -6.31 28.31
CA LEU A 307 6.85 -5.55 27.60
C LEU A 307 7.21 -4.25 28.32
N LEU A 308 6.19 -3.48 28.72
CA LEU A 308 6.37 -2.21 29.43
C LEU A 308 6.41 -2.45 30.95
N LYS A 309 7.46 -1.94 31.60
CA LYS A 309 7.64 -2.05 33.06
C LYS A 309 6.80 -1.04 33.83
N ASN A 310 6.58 0.16 33.26
CA ASN A 310 5.71 1.17 33.83
C ASN A 310 4.24 0.71 33.77
N SER A 311 3.59 0.62 34.94
CA SER A 311 2.21 0.11 35.07
C SER A 311 1.18 0.93 34.28
N ALA A 312 1.29 2.27 34.32
CA ALA A 312 0.39 3.17 33.62
C ALA A 312 0.54 3.06 32.09
N ALA A 313 1.78 2.88 31.61
CA ALA A 313 2.08 2.68 30.20
C ALA A 313 1.61 1.29 29.71
N ALA A 314 1.74 0.26 30.56
CA ALA A 314 1.37 -1.12 30.30
C ALA A 314 -0.16 -1.37 30.30
N LYS A 315 -0.97 -0.44 30.82
CA LYS A 315 -2.43 -0.62 30.84
C LYS A 315 -3.01 -0.81 29.44
N GLY A 316 -3.93 -1.76 29.34
CA GLY A 316 -4.55 -2.19 28.07
C GLY A 316 -3.72 -3.16 27.24
N ALA A 317 -2.52 -3.53 27.66
CA ALA A 317 -1.73 -4.54 26.98
C ALA A 317 -2.49 -5.88 26.93
N ASP A 318 -2.72 -6.35 25.70
CA ASP A 318 -3.55 -7.52 25.36
C ASP A 318 -5.00 -7.49 25.87
N ALA A 319 -5.53 -6.31 26.21
CA ALA A 319 -6.96 -6.14 26.49
C ALA A 319 -7.80 -6.24 25.20
N ASP A 320 -9.13 -6.28 25.31
CA ASP A 320 -10.00 -6.20 24.13
C ASP A 320 -9.70 -4.92 23.32
N LYS A 321 -9.43 -5.10 22.03
CA LYS A 321 -8.93 -4.06 21.10
C LYS A 321 -7.69 -3.32 21.64
N ARG A 322 -7.00 -3.88 22.63
CA ARG A 322 -5.89 -3.26 23.36
C ARG A 322 -6.26 -1.91 23.97
N LEU A 323 -7.52 -1.67 24.33
CA LEU A 323 -7.90 -0.39 24.94
C LEU A 323 -7.20 -0.22 26.29
N ARG A 324 -6.59 0.95 26.51
CA ARG A 324 -5.91 1.28 27.79
C ARG A 324 -6.82 1.12 28.99
N MET A 325 -8.11 1.34 28.80
CA MET A 325 -9.17 1.02 29.75
C MET A 325 -10.53 0.88 29.05
N LYS A 326 -11.49 0.22 29.70
CA LYS A 326 -12.83 -0.03 29.16
C LYS A 326 -13.59 1.27 28.85
N ASP A 327 -13.55 2.24 29.76
CA ASP A 327 -14.24 3.53 29.63
C ASP A 327 -13.30 4.63 29.11
N ILE A 328 -12.50 4.33 28.07
CA ILE A 328 -11.45 5.24 27.59
C ILE A 328 -11.98 6.65 27.25
N CYS A 329 -13.20 6.74 26.73
CA CYS A 329 -13.80 8.00 26.29
C CYS A 329 -13.94 9.02 27.43
N THR A 330 -14.18 8.56 28.67
CA THR A 330 -14.36 9.45 29.82
C THR A 330 -13.07 10.10 30.30
N ASN A 331 -11.93 9.75 29.70
CA ASN A 331 -10.67 10.43 29.99
C ASN A 331 -10.49 11.72 29.19
N CYS A 332 -11.36 11.94 28.21
CA CYS A 332 -11.35 13.14 27.38
C CYS A 332 -12.71 13.84 27.48
N HIS A 333 -13.79 13.08 27.41
CA HIS A 333 -15.14 13.63 27.43
C HIS A 333 -15.71 13.57 28.84
N ASP A 334 -16.00 14.75 29.40
CA ASP A 334 -16.87 14.84 30.56
C ASP A 334 -18.29 14.44 30.16
N LYS A 335 -18.99 13.74 31.05
CA LYS A 335 -20.34 13.21 30.76
C LYS A 335 -21.43 14.23 30.99
#